data_AF-A0A560KGV7-F1
#
_entry.id   AF-A0A560KGV7-F1
#
_cell.length_a   1.000
_cell.length_b   1.000
_cell.length_c   1.000
_cell.angle_alpha   90.00
_cell.angle_beta   90.00
_cell.angle_gamma   90.00
#
_symmetry.space_group_name_H-M   'P 1'
#
loop_
_entity.id
_entity.type
_entity.pdbx_description
1 polymer ?
#
loop_
_entity_poly.entity_id
_entity_poly.type
_entity_poly.pdbx_seq_one_letter_code
_entity_poly.pdbx_strand_id
1 'polypeptide(L)'
;MPRIAAVMTGLLVLAAGTAWGQGVPQGASQEGAQKGTSKGPTIAVDPAACQWAVRHEPAPDVAYQPGVDVDGNPVAPADLDGGVRLPAPQRIEIPLTARLARALPQAPGTARSRPDAYLGLLTVVGDQVLFDGQPLTDPAADELAALCRQQGLSGR
;
A
#
# COMPACT_ATOMS: atom_id res chain seq x y z
N MET A 1 -33.72 -23.03 38.02
CA MET A 1 -33.33 -24.36 38.54
C MET A 1 -31.88 -24.61 38.12
N PRO A 2 -30.92 -24.67 39.05
CA PRO A 2 -29.50 -24.85 38.77
C PRO A 2 -29.16 -26.35 38.70
N ARG A 3 -28.18 -26.73 37.87
CA ARG A 3 -27.41 -27.96 38.08
C ARG A 3 -25.93 -27.67 37.88
N ILE A 4 -25.27 -27.55 39.03
CA ILE A 4 -23.83 -27.62 39.23
C ILE A 4 -23.39 -29.08 39.01
N ALA A 5 -22.28 -29.29 38.32
CA ALA A 5 -21.45 -30.48 38.50
C ALA A 5 -20.00 -30.15 38.11
N ALA A 6 -19.19 -29.91 39.13
CA ALA A 6 -17.74 -29.96 39.06
C ALA A 6 -17.29 -31.38 39.39
N VAL A 7 -16.29 -31.93 38.68
CA VAL A 7 -15.43 -32.99 39.22
C VAL A 7 -14.00 -32.80 38.71
N MET A 8 -13.11 -32.46 39.64
CA MET A 8 -11.66 -32.64 39.54
C MET A 8 -11.28 -34.11 39.70
N THR A 9 -10.36 -34.61 38.88
CA THR A 9 -9.40 -35.71 39.18
C THR A 9 -8.56 -35.92 37.91
N GLY A 10 -7.25 -36.12 37.89
CA GLY A 10 -6.23 -36.31 38.92
C GLY A 10 -4.94 -36.69 38.17
N LEU A 11 -3.80 -36.21 38.67
CA LEU A 11 -2.45 -36.54 38.23
C LEU A 11 -2.22 -38.07 38.25
N LEU A 12 -1.60 -38.63 37.21
CA LEU A 12 -0.88 -39.90 37.33
C LEU A 12 0.49 -39.79 36.63
N VAL A 13 1.53 -39.71 37.46
CA VAL A 13 2.95 -39.84 37.10
C VAL A 13 3.28 -41.33 37.05
N LEU A 14 3.93 -41.78 35.97
CA LEU A 14 4.66 -43.05 35.92
C LEU A 14 6.06 -42.76 35.39
N ALA A 15 7.03 -42.89 36.29
CA ALA A 15 8.45 -42.86 35.99
C ALA A 15 8.92 -44.25 35.55
N ALA A 16 9.78 -44.30 34.53
CA ALA A 16 10.71 -45.39 34.30
C ALA A 16 11.97 -44.83 33.63
N GLY A 17 13.07 -44.76 34.39
CA GLY A 17 14.36 -44.34 33.88
C GLY A 17 15.08 -45.46 33.15
N THR A 18 15.87 -45.09 32.14
CA THR A 18 17.10 -45.81 31.78
C THR A 18 18.18 -44.78 31.53
N ALA A 19 19.25 -44.91 32.31
CA ALA A 19 20.44 -44.09 32.23
C ALA A 19 21.34 -44.61 31.10
N TRP A 20 21.79 -43.73 30.21
CA TRP A 20 23.10 -43.83 29.57
C TRP A 20 23.76 -42.46 29.65
N GLY A 21 24.89 -42.42 30.35
CA GLY A 21 25.75 -41.25 30.41
C GLY A 21 26.51 -41.07 29.11
N GLN A 22 26.63 -39.82 28.66
CA GLN A 22 27.70 -39.34 27.81
C GLN A 22 28.09 -37.95 28.31
N GLY A 23 29.37 -37.81 28.64
CA GLY A 23 29.93 -36.59 29.21
C GLY A 23 29.85 -35.42 28.23
N VAL A 24 29.40 -34.28 28.74
CA VAL A 24 29.53 -32.99 28.06
C VAL A 24 30.59 -32.19 28.82
N PRO A 25 31.68 -31.75 28.17
CA PRO A 25 32.65 -30.88 28.82
C PRO A 25 31.99 -29.55 29.21
N GLN A 26 32.16 -29.17 30.47
CA GLN A 26 31.82 -27.86 31.01
C GLN A 26 32.73 -26.80 30.35
N GLY A 27 32.31 -26.30 29.19
CA GLY A 27 32.78 -25.04 28.65
C GLY A 27 31.99 -23.92 29.30
N ALA A 28 32.59 -23.27 30.30
CA ALA A 28 32.08 -22.04 30.86
C ALA A 28 31.84 -21.02 29.73
N SER A 29 30.59 -20.59 29.55
CA SER A 29 30.28 -19.37 28.82
C SER A 29 29.45 -18.52 29.75
N GLN A 30 30.09 -17.43 30.18
CA GLN A 30 29.58 -16.53 31.19
C GLN A 30 28.32 -15.84 30.68
N GLU A 31 27.27 -15.94 31.49
CA GLU A 31 26.10 -15.10 31.43
C GLU A 31 26.51 -13.69 31.87
N GLY A 32 27.09 -12.95 30.92
CA GLY A 32 27.22 -11.51 31.03
C GLY A 32 25.83 -10.92 30.93
N ALA A 33 25.26 -10.53 32.07
CA ALA A 33 24.09 -9.67 32.13
C ALA A 33 24.42 -8.33 31.44
N GLN A 34 24.28 -8.29 30.12
CA GLN A 34 24.22 -7.03 29.39
C GLN A 34 22.85 -6.43 29.68
N LYS A 35 22.85 -5.45 30.57
CA LYS A 35 21.77 -4.49 30.74
C LYS A 35 21.72 -3.62 29.49
N GLY A 36 21.28 -4.20 28.38
CA GLY A 36 21.09 -3.52 27.11
C GLY A 36 19.80 -2.73 27.20
N THR A 37 19.88 -1.40 27.15
CA THR A 37 18.76 -0.57 26.73
C THR A 37 18.37 -1.05 25.34
N SER A 38 17.33 -1.88 25.24
CA SER A 38 16.84 -2.29 23.93
C SER A 38 16.28 -1.05 23.24
N LYS A 39 17.05 -0.51 22.29
CA LYS A 39 16.43 0.21 21.19
C LYS A 39 15.37 -0.73 20.63
N GLY A 40 14.15 -0.24 20.48
CA GLY A 40 13.09 -0.98 19.83
C GLY A 40 13.56 -1.52 18.46
N PRO A 41 12.88 -2.52 17.90
CA PRO A 41 13.26 -3.11 16.63
C PRO A 41 13.45 -2.00 15.58
N THR A 42 14.60 -2.02 14.91
CA THR A 42 14.90 -1.11 13.81
C THR A 42 14.35 -1.73 12.53
N ILE A 43 13.47 -1.03 11.82
CA ILE A 43 12.97 -1.47 10.52
C ILE A 43 14.06 -1.20 9.48
N ALA A 44 14.57 -2.27 8.87
CA ALA A 44 15.50 -2.18 7.75
C ALA A 44 14.72 -2.36 6.44
N VAL A 45 14.88 -1.41 5.51
CA VAL A 45 14.27 -1.46 4.17
C VAL A 45 15.34 -1.83 3.17
N ASP A 46 15.09 -2.84 2.33
CA ASP A 46 15.99 -3.23 1.25
C ASP A 46 15.97 -2.18 0.12
N PRO A 47 17.11 -1.53 -0.21
CA PRO A 47 17.18 -0.58 -1.31
C PRO A 47 16.74 -1.14 -2.67
N ALA A 48 16.92 -2.45 -2.91
CA ALA A 48 16.50 -3.08 -4.16
C ALA A 48 14.96 -3.11 -4.29
N ALA A 49 14.24 -3.26 -3.18
CA ALA A 49 12.79 -3.20 -3.17
C ALA A 49 12.28 -1.78 -3.49
N CYS A 50 13.00 -0.74 -3.06
CA CYS A 50 12.64 0.65 -3.32
C CYS A 50 12.69 1.06 -4.80
N GLN A 51 13.46 0.35 -5.63
CA GLN A 51 13.49 0.57 -7.09
C GLN A 51 12.14 0.29 -7.76
N TRP A 52 11.35 -0.63 -7.19
CA TRP A 52 10.06 -1.05 -7.74
C TRP A 52 8.88 -0.43 -7.00
N ALA A 53 9.06 -0.14 -5.71
CA ALA A 53 8.00 0.42 -4.87
C ALA A 53 7.73 1.91 -5.17
N VAL A 54 8.77 2.70 -5.46
CA VAL A 54 8.63 4.15 -5.61
C VAL A 54 8.33 4.52 -7.07
N ARG A 55 7.21 5.22 -7.29
CA ARG A 55 6.90 5.88 -8.56
C ARG A 55 7.89 7.03 -8.84
N HIS A 56 8.10 7.35 -10.11
CA HIS A 56 8.96 8.46 -10.52
C HIS A 56 8.50 9.78 -9.89
N GLU A 57 9.42 10.47 -9.20
CA GLU A 57 9.26 11.83 -8.73
C GLU A 57 10.12 12.74 -9.61
N PRO A 58 9.55 13.78 -10.24
CA PRO A 58 10.31 14.65 -11.13
C PRO A 58 11.41 15.39 -10.37
N ALA A 59 12.58 15.54 -11.00
CA ALA A 59 13.68 16.29 -10.41
C ALA A 59 13.34 17.79 -10.26
N PRO A 60 13.94 18.53 -9.31
CA PRO A 60 13.58 19.93 -9.03
C PRO A 60 13.79 20.88 -10.22
N ASP A 61 14.71 20.54 -11.11
CA ASP A 61 15.04 21.28 -12.33
C ASP A 61 13.95 21.19 -13.41
N VAL A 62 12.99 20.26 -13.28
CA VAL A 62 11.82 20.18 -14.16
C VAL A 62 10.59 20.88 -13.60
N ALA A 63 10.71 21.55 -12.45
CA ALA A 63 9.62 22.36 -11.91
C ALA A 63 9.26 23.48 -12.89
N TYR A 64 7.96 23.62 -13.19
CA TYR A 64 7.47 24.64 -14.12
C TYR A 64 7.87 26.05 -13.66
N GLN A 65 8.54 26.79 -14.55
CA GLN A 65 8.88 28.19 -14.35
C GLN A 65 7.96 29.07 -15.21
N PRO A 66 7.03 29.83 -14.62
CA PRO A 66 6.15 30.69 -15.38
C PRO A 66 6.96 31.78 -16.09
N GLY A 67 6.64 31.99 -17.37
CA GLY A 67 7.18 33.10 -18.15
C GLY A 67 8.53 32.83 -18.82
N VAL A 68 9.06 31.61 -18.75
CA VAL A 68 10.28 31.20 -19.47
C VAL A 68 10.10 29.81 -20.09
N ASP A 69 10.65 29.60 -21.29
CA ASP A 69 10.72 28.28 -21.91
C ASP A 69 11.94 27.47 -21.45
N VAL A 70 12.09 26.26 -22.00
CA VAL A 70 13.20 25.33 -21.68
C VAL A 70 14.58 25.87 -22.08
N ASP A 71 14.64 26.82 -23.02
CA ASP A 71 15.86 27.45 -23.51
C ASP A 71 16.13 28.79 -22.78
N GLY A 72 15.27 29.18 -21.83
CA GLY A 72 15.36 30.41 -21.05
C GLY A 72 14.82 31.66 -21.76
N ASN A 73 14.14 31.50 -22.90
CA ASN A 73 13.51 32.63 -23.58
C ASN A 73 12.22 33.03 -22.85
N PRO A 74 11.91 34.33 -22.78
CA PRO A 74 10.67 34.80 -22.18
C PRO A 74 9.45 34.31 -22.96
N VAL A 75 8.47 33.76 -22.24
CA VAL A 75 7.19 33.30 -22.78
C VAL A 75 6.08 34.17 -22.21
N ALA A 76 5.21 34.70 -23.07
CA ALA A 76 4.04 35.44 -22.61
C ALA A 76 3.13 34.51 -21.79
N PRO A 77 2.67 34.93 -20.59
CA PRO A 77 1.76 34.12 -19.80
C PRO A 77 0.46 33.88 -20.58
N ALA A 78 -0.02 32.64 -20.56
CA ALA A 78 -1.23 32.22 -21.29
C ALA A 78 -2.54 32.71 -20.64
N ASP A 79 -2.49 33.79 -19.85
CA ASP A 79 -3.63 34.28 -19.10
C ASP A 79 -4.72 34.80 -20.05
N LEU A 80 -5.79 34.01 -20.14
CA LEU A 80 -7.13 34.52 -20.40
C LEU A 80 -7.65 35.09 -19.08
N ASP A 81 -8.09 36.35 -19.09
CA ASP A 81 -8.54 37.12 -17.92
C ASP A 81 -9.26 36.29 -16.86
N GLY A 82 -8.59 36.04 -15.73
CA GLY A 82 -9.22 35.78 -14.43
C GLY A 82 -10.34 34.73 -14.41
N GLY A 83 -10.20 33.63 -15.13
CA GLY A 83 -11.15 32.53 -15.09
C GLY A 83 -11.44 32.08 -13.64
N VAL A 84 -12.69 31.69 -13.38
CA VAL A 84 -13.14 31.24 -12.05
C VAL A 84 -12.20 30.13 -11.54
N ARG A 85 -11.47 30.39 -10.45
CA ARG A 85 -10.70 29.36 -9.74
C ARG A 85 -11.67 28.45 -9.00
N LEU A 86 -12.08 27.37 -9.65
CA LEU A 86 -12.83 26.31 -9.00
C LEU A 86 -11.88 25.55 -8.06
N PRO A 87 -12.20 25.43 -6.76
CA PRO A 87 -11.39 24.62 -5.86
C PRO A 87 -11.41 23.17 -6.36
N ALA A 88 -10.24 22.53 -6.40
CA ALA A 88 -10.15 21.11 -6.71
C ALA A 88 -10.93 20.32 -5.63
N PRO A 89 -11.81 19.38 -6.03
CA PRO A 89 -12.56 18.59 -5.07
C PRO A 89 -11.64 17.63 -4.31
N GLN A 90 -11.93 17.42 -3.02
CA GLN A 90 -11.19 16.44 -2.20
C GLN A 90 -11.56 14.98 -2.53
N ARG A 91 -12.69 14.78 -3.22
CA ARG A 91 -13.23 13.48 -3.60
C ARG A 91 -13.84 13.59 -4.99
N ILE A 92 -13.47 12.67 -5.88
CA ILE A 92 -14.04 12.57 -7.24
C ILE A 92 -14.68 11.19 -7.38
N GLU A 93 -15.95 11.17 -7.80
CA GLU A 93 -16.71 9.96 -8.05
C GLU A 93 -16.92 9.77 -9.56
N ILE A 94 -16.45 8.65 -10.09
CA ILE A 94 -16.44 8.34 -11.52
C ILE A 94 -17.16 7.00 -11.71
N PRO A 95 -18.38 6.98 -12.28
CA PRO A 95 -19.07 5.73 -12.57
C PRO A 95 -18.31 4.97 -13.67
N LEU A 96 -17.90 3.74 -13.38
CA LEU A 96 -17.27 2.86 -14.35
C LEU A 96 -18.36 2.17 -15.17
N THR A 97 -18.31 2.34 -16.50
CA THR A 97 -19.27 1.73 -17.41
C THR A 97 -18.57 0.99 -18.56
N ALA A 98 -19.22 -0.05 -19.08
CA ALA A 98 -18.77 -0.77 -20.27
C ALA A 98 -19.78 -0.68 -21.40
N ARG A 99 -19.30 -0.38 -22.60
CA ARG A 99 -20.14 -0.32 -23.79
C ARG A 99 -20.48 -1.72 -24.29
N LEU A 100 -21.73 -2.15 -24.12
CA LEU A 100 -22.18 -3.49 -24.53
C LEU A 100 -22.52 -3.60 -26.01
N ALA A 101 -22.61 -2.48 -26.73
CA ALA A 101 -23.00 -2.44 -28.15
C ALA A 101 -22.09 -3.26 -29.08
N ARG A 102 -20.86 -3.60 -28.67
CA ARG A 102 -19.96 -4.49 -29.42
C ARG A 102 -20.12 -5.97 -29.09
N ALA A 103 -20.70 -6.30 -27.93
CA ALA A 103 -20.85 -7.66 -27.43
C ALA A 103 -22.23 -8.26 -27.73
N LEU A 104 -23.24 -7.41 -27.97
CA LEU A 104 -24.62 -7.84 -28.20
C LEU A 104 -24.94 -7.98 -29.70
N PRO A 105 -25.69 -9.02 -30.12
CA PRO A 105 -26.15 -9.16 -31.49
C PRO A 105 -27.05 -7.99 -31.90
N GLN A 106 -26.83 -7.42 -33.08
CA GLN A 106 -27.69 -6.37 -33.62
C GLN A 106 -28.92 -7.00 -34.30
N ALA A 107 -30.12 -6.58 -33.91
CA ALA A 107 -31.33 -6.92 -34.66
C ALA A 107 -31.38 -6.12 -35.98
N PRO A 108 -31.73 -6.74 -37.13
CA PRO A 108 -31.87 -6.03 -38.39
C PRO A 108 -32.94 -4.94 -38.31
N GLY A 109 -32.67 -3.78 -38.91
CA GLY A 109 -33.65 -2.68 -39.02
C GLY A 109 -33.88 -1.84 -37.77
N THR A 110 -33.14 -2.09 -36.67
CA THR A 110 -33.22 -1.25 -35.46
C THR A 110 -32.03 -0.30 -35.35
N ALA A 111 -32.30 0.91 -34.85
CA ALA A 111 -31.26 1.86 -34.49
C ALA A 111 -30.36 1.24 -33.40
N ARG A 112 -29.05 1.49 -33.45
CA ARG A 112 -28.12 1.01 -32.42
C ARG A 112 -28.47 1.64 -31.08
N SER A 113 -29.07 0.85 -30.19
CA SER A 113 -29.06 1.16 -28.77
C SER A 113 -27.60 1.30 -28.32
N ARG A 114 -27.30 2.30 -27.48
CA ARG A 114 -26.01 2.43 -26.77
C ARG A 114 -26.17 1.92 -25.33
N PRO A 115 -26.35 0.60 -25.11
CA PRO A 115 -26.41 0.09 -23.75
C PRO A 115 -25.00 0.16 -23.16
N ASP A 116 -24.81 1.09 -22.23
CA ASP A 116 -23.68 1.09 -21.33
C ASP A 116 -24.09 0.32 -20.07
N ALA A 117 -23.35 -0.72 -19.72
CA ALA A 117 -23.52 -1.44 -18.45
C ALA A 117 -22.77 -0.70 -17.36
N TYR A 118 -23.44 -0.47 -16.22
CA TYR A 118 -22.77 -0.03 -15.00
C TYR A 118 -21.92 -1.17 -14.43
N LEU A 119 -20.65 -0.88 -14.14
CA LEU A 119 -19.70 -1.86 -13.60
C LEU A 119 -19.36 -1.61 -12.13
N GLY A 120 -19.41 -0.36 -11.67
CA GLY A 120 -19.04 0.02 -10.31
C GLY A 120 -18.67 1.50 -10.21
N LEU A 121 -18.23 1.93 -9.04
CA LEU A 121 -17.85 3.31 -8.76
C LEU A 121 -16.34 3.42 -8.49
N LEU A 122 -15.66 4.24 -9.27
CA LEU A 122 -14.30 4.67 -8.95
C LEU A 122 -14.37 5.92 -8.07
N THR A 123 -13.69 5.88 -6.92
CA THR A 123 -13.55 7.04 -6.04
C THR A 123 -12.08 7.43 -5.97
N VAL A 124 -11.76 8.68 -6.31
CA VAL A 124 -10.42 9.24 -6.13
C VAL A 124 -10.43 10.13 -4.89
N VAL A 125 -9.55 9.83 -3.94
CA VAL A 125 -9.33 10.63 -2.71
C VAL A 125 -7.83 10.80 -2.52
N GLY A 126 -7.33 12.02 -2.74
CA GLY A 126 -5.87 12.26 -2.75
C GLY A 126 -5.18 11.46 -3.85
N ASP A 127 -4.23 10.61 -3.47
CA ASP A 127 -3.47 9.70 -4.33
C ASP A 127 -4.08 8.29 -4.42
N GLN A 128 -5.15 8.01 -3.67
CA GLN A 128 -5.80 6.70 -3.65
C GLN A 128 -6.97 6.63 -4.64
N VAL A 129 -7.04 5.49 -5.33
CA VAL A 129 -8.17 5.13 -6.19
C VAL A 129 -8.85 3.90 -5.60
N LEU A 130 -10.14 4.02 -5.33
CA LEU A 130 -10.98 2.95 -4.79
C LEU A 130 -11.96 2.48 -5.87
N PHE A 131 -12.17 1.18 -5.98
CA PHE A 131 -13.25 0.56 -6.76
C PHE A 131 -14.27 -0.05 -5.79
N ASP A 132 -15.50 0.45 -5.82
CA ASP A 132 -16.57 0.06 -4.90
C ASP A 132 -16.14 0.08 -3.42
N GLY A 133 -15.33 1.08 -3.06
CA GLY A 133 -14.81 1.29 -1.70
C GLY A 133 -13.57 0.45 -1.35
N GLN A 134 -13.06 -0.39 -2.26
CA GLN A 134 -11.83 -1.15 -2.07
C GLN A 134 -10.65 -0.48 -2.78
N PRO A 135 -9.47 -0.33 -2.15
CA PRO A 135 -8.29 0.20 -2.82
C PRO A 135 -7.92 -0.63 -4.06
N LEU A 136 -7.57 0.04 -5.17
CA LEU A 136 -7.00 -0.62 -6.35
C LEU A 136 -5.49 -0.84 -6.23
N THR A 137 -4.82 -0.09 -5.36
CA THR A 137 -3.41 -0.27 -5.02
C THR A 137 -3.27 -1.18 -3.81
N ASP A 138 -2.14 -1.87 -3.73
CA ASP A 138 -1.78 -2.66 -2.55
C ASP A 138 -1.32 -1.70 -1.43
N PRO A 139 -2.02 -1.63 -0.28
CA PRO A 139 -1.67 -0.73 0.81
C PRO A 139 -0.26 -0.97 1.35
N ALA A 140 0.23 -2.22 1.32
CA ALA A 140 1.58 -2.54 1.78
C ALA A 140 2.65 -2.01 0.81
N ALA A 141 2.36 -2.00 -0.48
CA ALA A 141 3.23 -1.40 -1.48
C ALA A 141 3.29 0.13 -1.32
N ASP A 142 2.15 0.76 -1.04
CA ASP A 142 2.07 2.21 -0.80
C ASP A 142 2.84 2.61 0.48
N GLU A 143 2.73 1.81 1.54
CA GLU A 143 3.48 2.00 2.78
C GLU A 143 5.00 1.83 2.58
N LEU A 144 5.41 0.77 1.87
CA LEU A 144 6.81 0.57 1.51
C LEU A 144 7.36 1.74 0.69
N ALA A 145 6.60 2.23 -0.29
CA ALA A 145 6.98 3.39 -1.09
C ALA A 145 7.16 4.65 -0.23
N ALA A 146 6.29 4.85 0.77
CA ALA A 146 6.42 5.96 1.72
C ALA A 146 7.69 5.86 2.58
N LEU A 147 8.02 4.67 3.10
CA LEU A 147 9.25 4.44 3.84
C LEU A 147 10.50 4.67 2.98
N CYS A 148 10.50 4.19 1.73
CA CYS A 148 11.60 4.40 0.79
C CYS A 148 11.86 5.90 0.53
N ARG A 149 10.82 6.72 0.37
CA ARG A 149 10.95 8.17 0.22
C ARG A 149 11.55 8.83 1.47
N GLN A 150 11.09 8.45 2.67
CA GLN A 150 11.62 8.99 3.93
C GLN A 150 13.12 8.70 4.13
N GLN A 151 13.61 7.59 3.59
CA GLN A 151 15.02 7.19 3.67
C GLN A 151 15.86 7.68 2.47
N GLY A 152 15.26 8.38 1.50
CA GLY A 152 15.96 8.86 0.30
C GLY A 152 16.40 7.74 -0.66
N LEU A 153 15.69 6.61 -0.62
CA LEU A 153 15.96 5.42 -1.44
C LEU A 153 15.10 5.36 -2.73
N SER A 154 14.33 6.41 -3.00
CA SER A 154 13.55 6.59 -4.23
C SER A 154 14.49 6.83 -5.42
N GLY A 155 14.72 5.79 -6.23
CA GLY A 155 15.44 5.77 -7.51
C GLY A 155 16.29 7.00 -7.87
N ARG A 156 17.62 6.85 -7.77
CA ARG A 156 18.55 7.63 -8.61
C ARG A 156 18.53 7.10 -10.03
#